data_AF-A0AAU2I7L8-F1
#
_entry.id   AF-A0AAU2I7L8-F1
#
_cell.length_a   1.000
_cell.length_b   1.000
_cell.length_c   1.000
_cell.angle_alpha   90.00
_cell.angle_beta   90.00
_cell.angle_gamma   90.00
#
_symmetry.space_group_name_H-M   'P 1'
#
loop_
_entity.id
_entity.type
_entity.pdbx_description
1 polymer ?
#
loop_
_entity_poly.entity_id
_entity_poly.type
_entity_poly.pdbx_seq_one_letter_code
_entity_poly.pdbx_strand_id
1 'polypeptide(L)' 'MLTDRQMRIIRSAREWTAEYGEAPSVRELAAAVGVSSTSSIVYQQRRLREIGIEIETRGRPSGRCPHCGH' A
#
# COMPACT_ATOMS: atom_id res chain seq x y z
N MET A 1 6.24 -16.22 1.36
CA MET A 1 5.53 -16.17 2.65
C MET A 1 5.26 -14.71 3.00
N LEU A 2 4.03 -14.36 3.38
CA LEU A 2 3.68 -13.01 3.80
C LEU A 2 3.99 -12.83 5.28
N THR A 3 4.61 -11.72 5.63
CA THR A 3 4.80 -11.34 7.04
C THR A 3 3.48 -10.84 7.64
N ASP A 4 3.34 -10.91 8.97
CA ASP A 4 2.18 -10.35 9.69
C ASP A 4 1.93 -8.87 9.39
N ARG A 5 3.01 -8.13 9.13
CA ARG A 5 2.91 -6.72 8.76
C ARG A 5 2.36 -6.53 7.36
N GLN A 6 2.82 -7.33 6.40
CA GLN A 6 2.30 -7.31 5.03
C GLN A 6 0.82 -7.72 5.00
N MET A 7 0.43 -8.76 5.74
CA MET A 7 -0.96 -9.19 5.84
C MET A 7 -1.84 -8.08 6.43
N ARG A 8 -1.38 -7.39 7.48
CA ARG A 8 -2.10 -6.23 8.05
C ARG A 8 -2.26 -5.12 7.02
N ILE A 9 -1.22 -4.77 6.26
CA ILE A 9 -1.32 -3.73 5.23
C ILE A 9 -2.35 -4.11 4.15
N ILE A 10 -2.31 -5.36 3.66
CA ILE A 10 -3.28 -5.86 2.67
C ILE A 10 -4.70 -5.80 3.23
N ARG A 11 -4.89 -6.26 4.47
CA ARG A 11 -6.19 -6.30 5.14
C ARG A 11 -6.74 -4.88 5.33
N SER A 12 -5.94 -3.98 5.88
CA SER A 12 -6.35 -2.58 6.09
C SER A 12 -6.68 -1.88 4.78
N ALA A 13 -5.98 -2.20 3.68
CA ALA A 13 -6.33 -1.65 2.37
C ALA A 13 -7.71 -2.11 1.89
N ARG A 14 -8.00 -3.42 2.04
CA ARG A 14 -9.29 -3.99 1.65
C ARG A 14 -10.44 -3.50 2.51
N GLU A 15 -10.24 -3.43 3.83
CA GLU A 15 -11.22 -2.90 4.78
C GLU A 15 -11.54 -1.45 4.46
N TRP A 16 -10.53 -0.64 4.14
CA TRP A 16 -10.73 0.75 3.76
C TRP A 16 -11.58 0.90 2.50
N THR A 17 -11.28 0.13 1.43
CA THR A 17 -12.09 0.19 0.21
C THR A 17 -13.52 -0.32 0.43
N ALA A 18 -13.71 -1.30 1.31
CA ALA A 18 -15.04 -1.77 1.68
C ALA A 18 -15.84 -0.72 2.48
N GLU A 19 -15.17 0.07 3.33
CA GLU A 19 -15.81 1.07 4.19
C GLU A 19 -16.05 2.41 3.47
N TYR A 20 -15.06 2.90 2.73
CA TYR A 20 -15.08 4.24 2.11
C TYR A 20 -15.33 4.23 0.60
N GLY A 21 -15.28 3.07 -0.05
CA GLY A 21 -15.48 2.95 -1.50
C GLY A 21 -14.30 3.45 -2.36
N GLU A 22 -13.18 3.80 -1.73
CA GLU A 22 -11.97 4.28 -2.40
C GLU A 22 -10.70 3.63 -1.82
N ALA A 23 -9.58 3.70 -2.53
CA ALA A 23 -8.31 3.19 -2.02
C ALA A 23 -7.73 4.13 -0.95
N PRO A 24 -7.15 3.64 0.16
CA PRO A 24 -6.53 4.49 1.17
C PRO A 24 -5.26 5.17 0.65
N SER A 25 -4.88 6.30 1.27
CA SER A 25 -3.56 6.89 0.99
C SER A 25 -2.47 6.16 1.77
N VAL A 26 -1.21 6.35 1.36
CA VAL A 26 -0.05 5.78 2.08
C VAL A 26 0.00 6.25 3.54
N ARG A 27 -0.44 7.49 3.83
CA ARG A 27 -0.53 8.02 5.19
C ARG A 27 -1.62 7.33 6.01
N GLU A 28 -2.76 7.08 5.39
CA GLU A 28 -3.89 6.41 6.05
C GLU A 28 -3.60 4.95 6.34
N LEU A 29 -2.98 4.25 5.38
CA LEU A 29 -2.44 2.91 5.62
C LEU A 29 -1.43 2.91 6.76
N ALA A 30 -0.52 3.89 6.81
CA ALA A 30 0.46 3.99 7.88
C ALA A 30 -0.22 4.14 9.26
N ALA A 31 -1.24 5.00 9.35
CA ALA A 31 -2.03 5.17 10.56
C ALA A 31 -2.78 3.89 10.94
N ALA A 32 -3.45 3.24 9.97
CA ALA A 32 -4.23 2.02 10.19
C ALA A 32 -3.40 0.84 10.70
N VAL A 33 -2.15 0.69 10.22
CA VAL A 33 -1.26 -0.38 10.69
C VAL A 33 -0.39 0.02 11.89
N GLY A 34 -0.54 1.24 12.41
CA GLY A 34 0.17 1.73 13.59
C GLY A 34 1.65 2.04 13.36
N VAL A 35 2.01 2.58 12.19
CA VAL A 35 3.40 2.90 11.85
C VAL A 35 3.55 4.38 11.55
N SER A 36 4.57 5.01 12.15
CA SER A 36 4.73 6.46 12.05
C SER A 36 5.29 6.94 10.72
N SER A 37 5.88 6.03 9.93
CA SER A 37 6.59 6.38 8.70
C SER A 37 5.91 5.83 7.45
N THR A 38 5.48 6.73 6.56
CA THR A 38 4.95 6.40 5.23
C THR A 38 5.97 5.67 4.35
N SER A 39 7.26 5.97 4.51
CA SER A 39 8.36 5.29 3.80
C SER A 39 8.39 3.80 4.09
N SER A 40 8.01 3.38 5.31
CA SER A 40 7.86 1.96 5.63
C SER A 40 6.75 1.30 4.82
N ILE A 41 5.62 1.99 4.62
CA ILE A 41 4.52 1.46 3.78
C ILE A 41 4.97 1.33 2.33
N VAL A 42 5.64 2.35 1.78
CA VAL A 42 6.15 2.30 0.40
C VAL A 42 7.15 1.14 0.21
N TYR A 43 8.02 0.90 1.19
CA TYR A 43 8.93 -0.25 1.18
C TYR A 43 8.17 -1.58 1.19
N GLN A 44 7.15 -1.72 2.04
CA GLN A 44 6.34 -2.94 2.11
C GLN A 44 5.54 -3.17 0.81
N GLN A 45 5.02 -2.12 0.19
CA GLN A 45 4.37 -2.21 -1.12
C GLN A 45 5.34 -2.70 -2.20
N ARG A 46 6.59 -2.22 -2.21
CA ARG A 46 7.63 -2.75 -3.12
C ARG A 46 7.84 -4.25 -2.91
N ARG A 47 8.00 -4.69 -1.66
CA ARG A 47 8.17 -6.09 -1.30
C ARG A 47 6.99 -6.98 -1.68
N LEU A 48 5.77 -6.43 -1.61
CA LEU A 48 4.56 -7.11 -2.04
C LEU A 48 4.51 -7.25 -3.57
N ARG A 49 4.90 -6.20 -4.31
CA ARG A 49 4.97 -6.26 -5.78
C ARG A 49 6.01 -7.25 -6.29
N GLU A 50 7.16 -7.38 -5.62
CA GLU A 50 8.20 -8.37 -5.94
C GLU A 50 7.68 -9.82 -5.89
N ILE A 51 6.62 -10.08 -5.12
CA ILE A 51 5.97 -11.39 -5.02
C ILE A 51 4.62 -11.46 -5.75
N GLY A 52 4.31 -10.46 -6.58
CA GLY A 52 3.10 -10.43 -7.42
C GLY A 52 1.84 -9.90 -6.75
N ILE A 53 1.95 -9.23 -5.60
CA ILE A 53 0.81 -8.63 -4.88
C ILE A 53 0.86 -7.12 -5.00
N GLU A 54 -0.17 -6.53 -5.60
CA GLU A 54 -0.33 -5.08 -5.69
C GLU A 54 -1.37 -4.58 -4.68
N ILE A 55 -1.05 -3.48 -3.99
CA ILE A 55 -1.97 -2.76 -3.12
C ILE A 55 -2.24 -1.41 -3.78
N GLU A 56 -3.50 -1.17 -4.10
CA GLU A 56 -3.95 0.11 -4.61
C GLU A 56 -3.93 1.15 -3.48
N THR A 57 -3.41 2.35 -3.77
CA THR A 57 -3.46 3.48 -2.84
C THR A 57 -3.79 4.77 -3.56
N ARG A 58 -4.65 5.61 -2.95
CA ARG A 58 -4.86 6.98 -3.45
C ARG A 58 -3.61 7.81 -3.17
N GLY A 59 -2.92 8.15 -4.24
CA GLY A 59 -1.71 8.93 -4.21
C GLY A 59 -1.36 9.24 -5.64
N ARG A 60 -0.91 10.47 -5.90
CA ARG A 60 -0.58 10.93 -7.24
C ARG A 60 0.28 9.83 -7.89
N PRO A 61 -0.16 9.15 -8.96
CA PRO A 61 0.79 8.38 -9.74
C PRO A 61 1.86 9.41 -10.10
N SER A 62 3.10 9.18 -9.67
CA SER A 62 4.19 9.86 -10.37
C SER A 62 3.88 9.58 -11.83
N GLY A 63 3.73 10.60 -12.69
CA GLY A 63 3.38 10.40 -14.11
C GLY A 63 4.36 9.50 -14.88
N ARG A 64 5.38 9.00 -14.17
CA ARG A 64 6.25 7.89 -14.50
C ARG A 64 5.63 6.59 -14.03
N CYS A 65 5.16 5.80 -14.99
CA CYS A 65 4.87 4.39 -14.81
C CYS A 65 6.07 3.71 -14.11
N PRO A 66 5.93 3.14 -12.89
CA PRO A 66 7.05 2.57 -12.15
C PRO A 66 7.64 1.31 -12.84
N HIS A 67 6.94 0.77 -13.84
CA HIS A 67 7.36 -0.36 -14.66
C HIS A 67 7.91 0.03 -16.03
N CYS A 68 7.60 1.23 -16.50
CA CYS A 68 7.98 1.70 -17.82
C CYS A 68 8.52 3.13 -17.65
N GLY A 69 9.85 3.26 -17.62
CA GLY A 69 10.54 4.55 -17.46
C GLY A 69 10.41 5.48 -18.68
N HIS A 70 9.19 5.71 -19.17
CA HIS A 70 8.84 6.72 -20.15
C HIS A 70 7.79 7.66 -19.57
#